data_AF-A0A6I0FKZ0-F1
#
_entry.id   AF-A0A6I0FKZ0-F1
#
_cell.length_a   1.000
_cell.length_b   1.000
_cell.length_c   1.000
_cell.angle_alpha   90.00
_cell.angle_beta   90.00
_cell.angle_gamma   90.00
#
_symmetry.space_group_name_H-M   'P 1'
#
loop_
_entity.id
_entity.type
_entity.pdbx_description
1 polymer ?
#
loop_
_entity_poly.entity_id
_entity_poly.type
_entity_poly.pdbx_seq_one_letter_code
_entity_poly.pdbx_strand_id
1 'polypeptide(L)'
;MKLMAVFDFFTKKKRTQADEEQRAHPIRVGGVGEQSSYEASSRTHLPLNEYMTRMMAQELPILDSTSRRIVREILQNYDGPEITSVEELPKEIRDIMDLY
;
A
#
# COMPACT_ATOMS: atom_id res chain seq x y z
N MET A 1 -50.75 12.28 -31.88
CA MET A 1 -49.28 12.45 -31.95
C MET A 1 -48.68 11.70 -30.76
N LYS A 2 -47.59 10.95 -30.97
CA LYS A 2 -46.98 9.95 -30.06
C LYS A 2 -45.83 10.60 -29.25
N LEU A 3 -45.65 10.26 -27.96
CA LEU A 3 -44.37 10.15 -27.21
C LEU A 3 -44.68 9.93 -25.70
N MET A 4 -44.43 8.75 -25.11
CA MET A 4 -43.18 8.21 -24.48
C MET A 4 -43.22 8.30 -22.95
N ALA A 5 -42.96 7.16 -22.32
CA ALA A 5 -42.88 6.93 -20.88
C ALA A 5 -41.63 7.58 -20.26
N VAL A 6 -41.47 7.46 -18.92
CA VAL A 6 -40.28 6.94 -18.21
C VAL A 6 -40.07 7.63 -16.83
N PHE A 7 -40.00 6.77 -15.81
CA PHE A 7 -39.29 6.86 -14.52
C PHE A 7 -39.87 7.69 -13.35
N ASP A 8 -40.19 6.95 -12.28
CA ASP A 8 -39.53 7.20 -10.99
C ASP A 8 -39.46 5.89 -10.19
N PHE A 9 -38.29 5.24 -10.25
CA PHE A 9 -37.93 4.09 -9.44
C PHE A 9 -36.74 4.48 -8.57
N PHE A 10 -37.01 5.08 -7.41
CA PHE A 10 -35.97 5.37 -6.41
C PHE A 10 -36.33 4.73 -5.08
N THR A 11 -36.16 3.41 -5.01
CA THR A 11 -36.16 2.68 -3.74
C THR A 11 -34.85 2.97 -3.02
N LYS A 12 -34.93 3.76 -1.95
CA LYS A 12 -33.80 4.10 -1.05
C LYS A 12 -33.30 2.83 -0.35
N LYS A 13 -32.35 2.12 -0.97
CA LYS A 13 -31.68 0.94 -0.38
C LYS A 13 -31.00 1.38 0.92
N LYS A 14 -31.48 0.89 2.07
CA LYS A 14 -30.80 1.06 3.37
C LYS A 14 -29.42 0.40 3.27
N ARG A 15 -28.37 1.17 3.60
CA ARG A 15 -26.97 0.75 3.53
C ARG A 15 -26.70 -0.35 4.56
N THR A 16 -25.76 -1.22 4.22
CA THR A 16 -25.40 -2.39 5.00
C THR A 16 -24.35 -2.06 6.06
N GLN A 17 -24.37 -2.77 7.19
CA GLN A 17 -23.43 -2.57 8.32
C GLN A 17 -21.95 -2.68 7.90
N ALA A 18 -21.66 -3.52 6.90
CA ALA A 18 -20.33 -3.63 6.29
C ALA A 18 -19.84 -2.32 5.63
N ASP A 19 -20.76 -1.49 5.11
CA ASP A 19 -20.43 -0.18 4.53
C ASP A 19 -20.08 0.86 5.62
N GLU A 20 -20.53 0.63 6.85
CA GLU A 20 -20.27 1.47 8.02
C GLU A 20 -18.96 1.08 8.69
N GLU A 21 -18.66 -0.22 8.82
CA GLU A 21 -17.39 -0.74 9.35
C GLU A 21 -16.19 -0.35 8.47
N GLN A 22 -16.33 -0.37 7.14
CA GLN A 22 -15.27 0.09 6.23
C GLN A 22 -14.92 1.58 6.36
N ARG A 23 -15.81 2.39 6.96
CA ARG A 23 -15.56 3.81 7.24
C ARG A 23 -14.89 4.05 8.58
N ALA A 24 -14.89 3.08 9.49
CA ALA A 24 -14.21 3.16 10.76
C ALA A 24 -12.68 2.99 10.53
N HIS A 25 -12.11 4.03 9.92
CA HIS A 25 -10.68 4.34 9.82
C HIS A 25 -9.71 3.14 9.73
N PRO A 26 -9.71 2.35 8.65
CA PRO A 26 -8.51 1.58 8.33
C PRO A 26 -7.38 2.58 8.10
N ILE A 27 -6.19 2.34 8.64
CA ILE A 27 -5.02 3.20 8.45
C ILE A 27 -4.77 3.30 6.93
N ARG A 28 -5.06 4.46 6.34
CA ARG A 28 -4.99 4.67 4.89
C ARG A 28 -3.60 5.18 4.53
N VAL A 29 -2.72 4.28 4.14
CA VAL A 29 -1.40 4.65 3.62
C VAL A 29 -1.54 4.98 2.14
N GLY A 30 -1.41 6.26 1.78
CA GLY A 30 -1.49 6.73 0.38
C GLY A 30 -2.89 6.67 -0.27
N GLY A 31 -3.96 6.67 0.53
CA GLY A 31 -5.35 6.69 0.01
C GLY A 31 -5.94 5.33 -0.34
N VAL A 32 -5.21 4.24 -0.15
CA VAL A 32 -5.68 2.86 -0.39
C VAL A 32 -5.78 2.12 0.95
N GLY A 33 -6.78 1.25 1.08
CA GLY A 33 -7.06 0.54 2.34
C GLY A 33 -5.97 -0.47 2.72
N GLU A 34 -6.07 -1.01 3.93
CA GLU A 34 -5.20 -2.09 4.40
C GLU A 34 -5.43 -3.39 3.61
N GLN A 35 -6.67 -3.63 3.18
CA GLN A 35 -7.08 -4.85 2.45
C GLN A 35 -7.05 -4.69 0.92
N SER A 36 -6.62 -3.55 0.39
CA SER A 36 -6.58 -3.32 -1.05
C SER A 36 -5.22 -3.72 -1.61
N SER A 37 -5.21 -4.67 -2.54
CA SER A 37 -3.99 -5.14 -3.22
C SER A 37 -3.24 -3.99 -3.90
N TYR A 38 -2.00 -3.76 -3.50
CA TYR A 38 -1.09 -2.83 -4.16
C TYR A 38 -0.50 -3.49 -5.41
N GLU A 39 -0.92 -3.08 -6.61
CA GLU A 39 -0.34 -3.58 -7.88
C GLU A 39 1.19 -3.46 -7.94
N ALA A 40 1.77 -2.50 -7.20
CA ALA A 40 3.21 -2.39 -7.09
C ALA A 40 3.83 -3.60 -6.38
N SER A 41 3.24 -4.08 -5.27
CA SER A 41 3.74 -5.25 -4.52
C SER A 41 3.69 -6.52 -5.37
N SER A 42 2.67 -6.66 -6.21
CA SER A 42 2.48 -7.81 -7.10
C SER A 42 3.56 -7.94 -8.19
N ARG A 43 4.33 -6.87 -8.45
CA ARG A 43 5.33 -6.82 -9.53
C ARG A 43 6.77 -6.61 -9.04
N THR A 44 6.98 -6.47 -7.73
CA THR A 44 8.35 -6.38 -7.18
C THR A 44 8.89 -7.77 -6.91
N HIS A 45 10.16 -7.99 -7.23
CA HIS A 45 10.90 -9.18 -6.81
C HIS A 45 11.68 -8.93 -5.50
N LEU A 46 11.27 -7.93 -4.71
CA LEU A 46 11.94 -7.62 -3.44
C LEU A 46 11.35 -8.51 -2.33
N PRO A 47 12.14 -8.87 -1.30
CA PRO A 47 11.70 -9.70 -0.19
C PRO A 47 10.90 -8.87 0.83
N LEU A 48 9.88 -8.15 0.38
CA LEU A 48 9.05 -7.25 1.17
C LEU A 48 7.59 -7.64 1.02
N ASN A 49 6.85 -7.71 2.12
CA ASN A 49 5.40 -7.83 2.05
C ASN A 49 4.76 -6.55 1.46
N GLU A 50 3.46 -6.57 1.26
CA GLU A 50 2.75 -5.43 0.66
C GLU A 50 2.90 -4.13 1.48
N TYR A 51 2.79 -4.23 2.80
CA TYR A 51 2.93 -3.10 3.71
C TYR A 51 4.31 -2.45 3.60
N MET A 52 5.36 -3.26 3.73
CA MET A 52 6.74 -2.81 3.63
C MET A 52 7.06 -2.29 2.22
N THR A 53 6.56 -2.94 1.17
CA THR A 53 6.70 -2.45 -0.21
C THR A 53 6.11 -1.04 -0.36
N ARG A 54 4.94 -0.80 0.21
CA ARG A 54 4.27 0.52 0.15
C ARG A 54 5.05 1.58 0.93
N MET A 55 5.52 1.26 2.13
CA MET A 55 6.37 2.16 2.92
C MET A 55 7.63 2.52 2.13
N MET A 56 8.34 1.52 1.62
CA MET A 56 9.55 1.76 0.83
C MET A 56 9.29 2.57 -0.44
N ALA A 57 8.14 2.36 -1.11
CA ALA A 57 7.75 3.15 -2.27
C ALA A 57 7.53 4.64 -1.95
N GLN A 58 7.15 4.96 -0.71
CA GLN A 58 6.95 6.35 -0.24
C GLN A 58 8.26 7.00 0.19
N GLU A 59 9.13 6.25 0.86
CA GLU A 59 10.37 6.79 1.44
C GLU A 59 11.52 6.86 0.42
N LEU A 60 11.70 5.84 -0.43
CA LEU A 60 12.83 5.77 -1.38
C LEU A 60 12.95 7.01 -2.29
N PRO A 61 11.87 7.64 -2.80
CA PRO A 61 11.96 8.87 -3.60
C PRO A 61 12.55 10.08 -2.88
N ILE A 62 12.47 10.11 -1.54
CA ILE A 62 12.98 11.22 -0.72
C ILE A 62 14.49 11.11 -0.50
N LEU A 63 15.01 9.88 -0.43
CA LEU A 63 16.46 9.61 -0.32
C LEU A 63 17.23 10.17 -1.53
N ASP A 64 18.47 10.58 -1.31
CA ASP A 64 19.38 10.91 -2.39
C ASP A 64 19.67 9.68 -3.29
N SER A 65 20.18 9.94 -4.49
CA SER A 65 20.40 8.89 -5.50
C SER A 65 21.37 7.80 -5.03
N THR A 66 22.37 8.15 -4.22
CA THR A 66 23.39 7.20 -3.74
C THR A 66 22.78 6.29 -2.69
N SER A 67 22.15 6.86 -1.67
CA SER A 67 21.47 6.11 -0.60
C SER A 67 20.40 5.19 -1.16
N ARG A 68 19.57 5.68 -2.08
CA ARG A 68 18.54 4.88 -2.75
C ARG A 68 19.11 3.69 -3.52
N ARG A 69 20.27 3.86 -4.18
CA ARG A 69 20.96 2.77 -4.88
C ARG A 69 21.41 1.69 -3.90
N ILE A 70 22.03 2.08 -2.79
CA ILE A 70 22.50 1.17 -1.75
C ILE A 70 21.34 0.36 -1.16
N VAL A 71 20.24 1.02 -0.78
CA VAL A 71 19.06 0.33 -0.25
C VAL A 71 18.51 -0.71 -1.23
N ARG A 72 18.41 -0.37 -2.52
CA ARG A 72 17.96 -1.33 -3.55
C ARG A 72 18.92 -2.51 -3.72
N GLU A 73 20.22 -2.25 -3.69
CA GLU A 73 21.25 -3.29 -3.79
C GLU A 73 21.18 -4.25 -2.60
N ILE A 74 21.02 -3.73 -1.38
CA ILE A 74 20.86 -4.57 -0.19
C ILE A 74 19.60 -5.44 -0.30
N LEU A 75 18.46 -4.86 -0.69
CA LEU A 75 17.20 -5.62 -0.82
C LEU A 75 17.24 -6.66 -1.95
N GLN A 76 17.94 -6.38 -3.04
CA GLN A 76 18.09 -7.31 -4.16
C GLN A 76 18.97 -8.52 -3.81
N ASN A 77 19.95 -8.32 -2.92
CA ASN A 77 20.88 -9.37 -2.49
C ASN A 77 20.50 -9.99 -1.14
N TYR A 78 19.29 -9.71 -0.64
CA TYR A 78 18.84 -10.24 0.64
C TYR A 78 18.28 -11.65 0.47
N ASP A 79 18.94 -12.63 1.08
CA ASP A 79 18.60 -14.07 1.00
C ASP A 79 17.73 -14.57 2.18
N GLY A 80 17.19 -13.66 3.00
CA GLY A 80 16.39 -14.01 4.18
C GLY A 80 14.90 -14.22 3.89
N PRO A 81 14.07 -14.41 4.94
CA PRO A 81 12.62 -14.52 4.81
C PRO A 81 11.98 -13.21 4.33
N GLU A 82 10.73 -13.26 3.89
CA GLU A 82 9.97 -12.05 3.57
C GLU A 82 9.95 -11.08 4.76
N ILE A 83 10.34 -9.82 4.52
CA ILE A 83 10.38 -8.76 5.52
C ILE A 83 8.97 -8.20 5.67
N THR A 84 8.43 -8.29 6.88
CA THR A 84 7.06 -7.92 7.22
C THR A 84 6.95 -6.71 8.13
N SER A 85 8.05 -6.31 8.77
CA SER A 85 8.13 -5.15 9.65
C SER A 85 9.44 -4.37 9.49
N VAL A 86 9.52 -3.19 10.11
CA VAL A 86 10.71 -2.33 10.06
C VAL A 86 11.89 -2.98 10.79
N GLU A 87 11.65 -3.66 11.91
CA GLU A 87 12.68 -4.28 12.74
C GLU A 87 13.42 -5.42 12.02
N GLU A 88 12.75 -6.06 11.06
CA GLU A 88 13.28 -7.14 10.23
C GLU A 88 14.19 -6.62 9.10
N LEU A 89 14.18 -5.32 8.81
CA LEU A 89 15.06 -4.74 7.80
C LEU A 89 16.54 -4.87 8.21
N PRO A 90 17.44 -5.17 7.25
CA PRO A 90 18.87 -5.05 7.45
C PRO A 90 19.23 -3.73 8.14
N LYS A 91 20.10 -3.80 9.17
CA LYS A 91 20.46 -2.64 10.00
C LYS A 91 20.89 -1.44 9.15
N GLU A 92 21.66 -1.68 8.10
CA GLU A 92 22.15 -0.64 7.20
C GLU A 92 21.02 0.11 6.49
N ILE A 93 19.93 -0.56 6.10
CA ILE A 93 18.75 0.10 5.53
C ILE A 93 18.10 1.00 6.59
N ARG A 94 17.95 0.51 7.82
CA ARG A 94 17.37 1.31 8.93
C ARG A 94 18.21 2.53 9.26
N ASP A 95 19.53 2.42 9.19
CA ASP A 95 20.46 3.53 9.41
C ASP A 95 20.34 4.58 8.27
N ILE A 96 20.31 4.14 7.01
CA ILE A 96 20.19 5.03 5.84
C ILE A 96 18.85 5.77 5.84
N MET A 97 17.79 5.10 6.28
CA MET A 97 16.42 5.59 6.23
C MET A 97 15.93 6.21 7.55
N ASP A 98 16.77 6.25 8.58
CA ASP A 98 16.46 6.79 9.91
C ASP A 98 15.16 6.21 10.52
N LEU A 99 15.04 4.87 10.55
CA LEU A 99 13.81 4.15 10.92
C LEU A 99 13.79 3.64 12.38
N TYR A 100 14.43 4.36 13.32
CA TYR A 100 14.53 3.95 14.74
C TYR A 100 13.55 4.65 15.67
#